data_AF-A0A4Q7CQA8-F1
#
_entry.id   AF-A0A4Q7CQA8-F1
#
_cell.length_a   1.000
_cell.length_b   1.000
_cell.length_c   1.000
_cell.angle_alpha   90.00
_cell.angle_beta   90.00
_cell.angle_gamma   90.00
#
_symmetry.space_group_name_H-M   'P 1'
#
loop_
_entity.id
_entity.type
_entity.pdbx_description
1 polymer ?
#
loop_
_entity_poly.entity_id
_entity_poly.type
_entity_poly.pdbx_seq_one_letter_code
_entity_poly.pdbx_strand_id
1 'polypeptide(L)'
;MSIFDISEEKEYLRKLVVTGYYDTKKAIDLIVDNDNEFLALHYLSKANSYFITLESYLRSKEDLYRDEFAQAVDAFTDVYKEALDCVRDNHSHQHTVIYFDRFKEKLYPVLGYVDSNIDL
;
A
#
# COMPACT_ATOMS: atom_id res chain seq x y z
N MET A 1 8.71 31.22 -2.80
CA MET A 1 8.31 29.81 -2.95
C MET A 1 8.84 29.07 -1.74
N SER A 2 7.95 28.47 -0.95
CA SER A 2 8.36 27.69 0.22
C SER A 2 9.16 26.49 -0.27
N ILE A 3 10.42 26.42 0.13
CA ILE A 3 11.28 25.26 0.03
C ILE A 3 10.66 24.23 0.99
N PHE A 4 9.62 23.50 0.57
CA PHE A 4 9.51 22.15 1.08
C PHE A 4 10.78 21.49 0.58
N ASP A 5 11.69 21.18 1.50
CA ASP A 5 12.97 20.59 1.13
C ASP A 5 12.65 19.30 0.38
N ILE A 6 13.31 19.06 -0.76
CA ILE A 6 13.11 17.85 -1.54
C ILE A 6 13.28 16.61 -0.64
N SER A 7 14.07 16.73 0.44
CA SER A 7 14.19 15.73 1.49
C SER A 7 12.91 15.48 2.29
N GLU A 8 12.19 16.53 2.71
CA GLU A 8 10.96 16.40 3.52
C GLU A 8 9.82 15.76 2.72
N GLU A 9 9.64 16.19 1.47
CA GLU A 9 8.62 15.64 0.58
C GLU A 9 8.90 14.17 0.26
N LYS A 10 10.16 13.84 -0.03
CA LYS A 10 10.59 12.46 -0.25
C LYS A 10 10.45 11.60 1.01
N GLU A 11 10.79 12.13 2.18
CA GLU A 11 10.61 11.45 3.46
C GLU A 11 9.13 11.19 3.76
N TYR A 12 8.26 12.15 3.46
CA TYR A 12 6.82 12.00 3.60
C TYR A 12 6.27 10.89 2.70
N LEU A 13 6.61 10.91 1.40
CA LEU A 13 6.23 9.86 0.45
C LEU A 13 6.76 8.49 0.89
N ARG A 14 8.03 8.43 1.31
CA ARG A 14 8.64 7.20 1.84
C ARG A 14 7.84 6.69 3.02
N LYS A 15 7.47 7.54 3.98
CA LYS A 15 6.69 7.14 5.15
C LYS A 15 5.33 6.55 4.74
N LEU A 16 4.62 7.17 3.82
CA LEU A 16 3.33 6.68 3.34
C LEU A 16 3.46 5.30 2.67
N VAL A 17 4.40 5.17 1.73
CA VAL A 17 4.64 3.94 0.96
C VAL A 17 5.10 2.81 1.88
N VAL A 18 6.11 3.06 2.71
CA VAL A 18 6.74 2.04 3.56
C VAL A 18 5.76 1.56 4.63
N THR A 19 5.09 2.48 5.32
CA THR A 19 4.16 2.10 6.39
C THR A 19 2.92 1.42 5.82
N GLY A 20 2.40 1.93 4.71
CA GLY A 20 1.30 1.30 3.98
C GLY A 20 1.63 -0.13 3.58
N TYR A 21 2.81 -0.37 3.00
CA TYR A 21 3.26 -1.71 2.64
C TYR A 21 3.32 -2.66 3.84
N TYR A 22 4.00 -2.27 4.93
CA TYR A 22 4.15 -3.15 6.08
C TYR A 22 2.82 -3.46 6.77
N ASP A 23 1.91 -2.49 6.84
CA ASP A 23 0.57 -2.72 7.37
C ASP A 23 -0.23 -3.67 6.44
N THR A 24 -0.16 -3.50 5.11
CA THR A 24 -0.75 -4.45 4.16
C THR A 24 -0.18 -5.84 4.36
N LYS A 25 1.15 -5.98 4.38
CA LYS A 25 1.82 -7.27 4.58
C LYS A 25 1.34 -7.95 5.87
N LYS A 26 1.29 -7.20 6.98
CA LYS A 26 0.86 -7.73 8.28
C LYS A 26 -0.60 -8.20 8.26
N ALA A 27 -1.47 -7.47 7.58
CA ALA A 27 -2.86 -7.89 7.40
C ALA A 27 -2.98 -9.16 6.58
N ILE A 28 -2.26 -9.25 5.46
CA ILE A 28 -2.29 -10.43 4.58
C ILE A 28 -1.73 -11.66 5.28
N ASP A 29 -0.62 -11.53 6.02
CA ASP A 29 -0.05 -12.61 6.84
C ASP A 29 -1.13 -13.16 7.81
N LEU A 30 -1.84 -12.27 8.52
CA LEU A 30 -2.91 -12.66 9.45
C LEU A 30 -4.10 -13.34 8.75
N ILE A 31 -4.53 -12.84 7.60
CA ILE A 31 -5.63 -13.45 6.81
C ILE A 31 -5.22 -14.84 6.34
N VAL A 32 -4.03 -14.97 5.75
CA VAL A 32 -3.54 -16.23 5.20
C VAL A 32 -3.41 -17.30 6.28
N ASP A 33 -2.88 -16.93 7.45
CA ASP A 33 -2.73 -17.80 8.61
C ASP A 33 -4.07 -18.09 9.34
N ASN A 34 -5.17 -17.46 8.88
CA ASN A 34 -6.48 -17.49 9.51
C ASN A 34 -6.42 -17.10 11.00
N ASP A 35 -5.64 -16.06 11.29
CA ASP A 35 -5.37 -15.56 12.63
C ASP A 35 -5.95 -14.15 12.83
N ASN A 36 -6.71 -13.99 13.90
CA ASN A 36 -7.20 -12.71 14.42
C ASN A 36 -7.68 -11.71 13.35
N GLU A 37 -8.83 -12.00 12.73
CA GLU A 37 -9.46 -11.18 11.69
C GLU A 37 -9.63 -9.71 12.09
N PHE A 38 -9.96 -9.41 13.34
CA PHE A 38 -10.10 -8.03 13.81
C PHE A 38 -8.78 -7.25 13.74
N LEU A 39 -7.66 -7.92 14.06
CA LEU A 39 -6.34 -7.33 13.93
C LEU A 39 -5.95 -7.17 12.46
N ALA A 40 -6.30 -8.14 11.60
CA ALA A 40 -6.10 -8.01 10.15
C ALA A 40 -6.84 -6.79 9.58
N LEU A 41 -8.12 -6.62 9.94
CA LEU A 41 -8.93 -5.47 9.54
C LEU A 41 -8.36 -4.14 10.06
N HIS A 42 -7.80 -4.13 11.28
CA HIS A 42 -7.12 -2.95 11.82
C HIS A 42 -5.93 -2.55 10.94
N TYR A 43 -5.07 -3.51 10.57
CA TYR A 43 -3.93 -3.25 9.69
C TYR A 43 -4.37 -2.83 8.27
N LEU A 44 -5.40 -3.46 7.68
CA LEU A 44 -5.96 -3.02 6.40
C LEU A 44 -6.45 -1.58 6.43
N SER A 45 -7.15 -1.19 7.50
CA SER A 45 -7.65 0.18 7.67
C SER A 45 -6.52 1.21 7.75
N LYS A 46 -5.43 0.88 8.45
CA LYS A 46 -4.22 1.71 8.48
C LYS A 46 -3.58 1.82 7.10
N ALA A 47 -3.36 0.70 6.42
CA ALA A 47 -2.79 0.67 5.07
C ALA A 47 -3.61 1.53 4.09
N ASN A 48 -4.94 1.38 4.13
CA ASN A 48 -5.86 2.16 3.30
C ASN A 48 -5.74 3.66 3.56
N SER A 49 -5.62 4.06 4.83
CA SER A 49 -5.40 5.47 5.20
C SER A 49 -4.10 6.02 4.60
N TYR A 50 -3.02 5.22 4.58
CA TYR A 50 -1.76 5.63 3.96
C TYR A 50 -1.86 5.77 2.44
N PHE A 51 -2.47 4.81 1.75
CA PHE A 51 -2.57 4.84 0.28
C PHE A 51 -3.58 5.87 -0.24
N ILE A 52 -4.70 6.11 0.45
CA ILE A 52 -5.60 7.23 0.13
C ILE A 52 -4.88 8.57 0.31
N THR A 53 -4.10 8.70 1.38
CA THR A 53 -3.31 9.92 1.62
C THR A 53 -2.25 10.10 0.54
N LEU A 54 -1.56 9.02 0.15
CA LEU A 54 -0.58 9.02 -0.94
C LEU A 54 -1.21 9.49 -2.25
N GLU A 55 -2.33 8.88 -2.65
CA GLU A 55 -3.05 9.23 -3.86
C GLU A 55 -3.47 10.71 -3.86
N SER A 56 -4.10 11.16 -2.76
CA SER A 56 -4.56 12.53 -2.60
C SER A 56 -3.40 13.53 -2.67
N TYR A 57 -2.28 13.21 -2.03
CA TYR A 57 -1.09 14.04 -2.04
C TYR A 57 -0.49 14.17 -3.45
N LEU A 58 -0.32 13.06 -4.16
CA LEU A 58 0.21 13.05 -5.52
C LEU A 58 -0.69 13.81 -6.50
N ARG A 59 -2.02 13.63 -6.41
CA ARG A 59 -2.99 14.38 -7.23
C ARG A 59 -2.95 15.88 -6.94
N SER A 60 -2.57 16.29 -5.74
CA SER A 60 -2.41 17.71 -5.38
C SER A 60 -1.11 18.35 -5.91
N LYS A 61 -0.22 17.53 -6.49
CA LYS A 61 1.12 17.91 -6.93
C LYS A 61 1.35 17.42 -8.36
N GLU A 62 1.00 18.24 -9.36
CA GLU A 62 1.13 17.87 -10.78
C GLU A 62 2.54 17.34 -11.13
N ASP A 63 3.59 17.90 -10.53
CA ASP A 63 4.99 17.53 -10.76
C ASP A 63 5.36 16.13 -10.23
N LEU A 64 4.59 15.60 -9.28
CA LEU A 64 4.81 14.31 -8.62
C LEU A 64 3.87 13.21 -9.12
N TYR A 65 2.81 13.58 -9.85
CA TYR A 65 1.86 12.62 -10.39
C TYR A 65 2.53 11.77 -11.47
N ARG A 66 2.84 10.52 -11.13
CA ARG A 66 3.48 9.54 -12.02
C ARG A 66 2.63 8.28 -12.09
N ASP A 67 2.63 7.66 -13.27
CA ASP A 67 1.86 6.46 -13.53
C ASP A 67 2.23 5.30 -12.60
N GLU A 68 3.48 5.21 -12.15
CA GLU A 68 3.94 4.17 -11.23
C GLU A 68 3.24 4.25 -9.87
N PHE A 69 3.06 5.45 -9.34
CA PHE A 69 2.32 5.61 -8.08
C PHE A 69 0.84 5.31 -8.25
N ALA A 70 0.23 5.74 -9.36
CA ALA A 70 -1.17 5.45 -9.66
C ALA A 70 -1.39 3.93 -9.77
N GLN A 71 -0.53 3.23 -10.51
CA GLN A 71 -0.59 1.77 -10.65
C GLN A 71 -0.39 1.04 -9.31
N ALA A 72 0.48 1.54 -8.44
CA ALA A 72 0.67 0.98 -7.10
C ALA A 72 -0.55 1.17 -6.20
N VAL A 73 -1.20 2.34 -6.26
CA VAL A 73 -2.45 2.62 -5.53
C VAL A 73 -3.61 1.77 -6.04
N ASP A 74 -3.73 1.62 -7.36
CA ASP A 74 -4.75 0.76 -7.98
C ASP A 74 -4.56 -0.69 -7.56
N ALA A 75 -3.32 -1.20 -7.63
CA ALA A 75 -3.02 -2.56 -7.20
C ALA A 75 -3.23 -2.78 -5.69
N PHE A 76 -2.91 -1.78 -4.85
CA PHE A 76 -3.27 -1.82 -3.44
C PHE A 76 -4.79 -1.89 -3.24
N THR A 77 -5.56 -1.11 -4.01
CA THR A 77 -7.03 -1.08 -3.93
C THR A 77 -7.62 -2.44 -4.26
N ASP A 78 -7.05 -3.14 -5.23
CA ASP A 78 -7.44 -4.51 -5.58
C ASP A 78 -7.16 -5.49 -4.44
N VAL A 79 -5.98 -5.44 -3.81
CA VAL A 79 -5.66 -6.23 -2.60
C VAL A 79 -6.61 -5.93 -1.47
N TYR A 80 -6.88 -4.66 -1.20
CA TYR A 80 -7.74 -4.22 -0.10
C TYR A 80 -9.16 -4.76 -0.25
N LYS A 81 -9.74 -4.69 -1.45
CA LYS A 81 -11.08 -5.24 -1.73
C LYS A 81 -11.11 -6.76 -1.55
N GLU A 82 -10.16 -7.46 -2.17
CA GLU A 82 -10.08 -8.92 -2.07
C GLU A 82 -9.88 -9.38 -0.62
N ALA A 83 -9.02 -8.69 0.15
CA ALA A 83 -8.78 -9.02 1.56
C ALA A 83 -10.04 -8.82 2.43
N LEU A 84 -10.83 -7.77 2.16
CA LEU A 84 -12.12 -7.55 2.85
C LEU A 84 -13.16 -8.62 2.49
N ASP A 85 -13.26 -8.96 1.21
CA ASP A 85 -14.14 -10.04 0.75
C ASP A 85 -13.69 -11.38 1.35
N CYS A 86 -12.37 -11.61 1.47
CA CYS A 86 -11.82 -12.80 2.10
C CYS A 86 -12.20 -12.93 3.57
N VAL A 87 -12.04 -11.86 4.35
CA VAL A 87 -12.45 -11.86 5.76
C VAL A 87 -13.97 -12.04 5.90
N ARG A 88 -14.77 -11.47 4.99
CA ARG A 88 -16.24 -11.58 5.03
C ARG A 88 -16.75 -12.98 4.66
N ASP A 89 -16.14 -13.59 3.65
CA ASP A 89 -16.68 -14.77 2.96
C ASP A 89 -15.92 -16.05 3.33
N ASN A 90 -14.75 -15.90 3.97
CA ASN A 90 -13.79 -16.95 4.28
C ASN A 90 -13.49 -17.85 3.05
N HIS A 91 -13.35 -17.21 1.88
CA HIS A 91 -13.02 -17.90 0.64
C HIS A 91 -11.51 -18.20 0.52
N SER A 92 -11.08 -18.79 -0.60
CA SER A 92 -9.69 -19.20 -0.78
C SER A 92 -8.69 -18.02 -0.66
N HIS A 93 -7.74 -18.13 0.27
CA HIS A 93 -6.68 -17.14 0.48
C HIS A 93 -5.70 -17.05 -0.70
N GLN A 94 -5.74 -17.99 -1.65
CA GLN A 94 -4.85 -17.99 -2.82
C GLN A 94 -5.01 -16.72 -3.67
N HIS A 95 -6.24 -16.24 -3.83
CA HIS A 95 -6.47 -15.01 -4.58
C HIS A 95 -5.89 -13.80 -3.84
N THR A 96 -6.12 -13.70 -2.53
CA THR A 96 -5.50 -12.67 -1.68
C THR A 96 -3.98 -12.63 -1.83
N VAL A 97 -3.30 -13.78 -1.87
CA VAL A 97 -1.85 -13.87 -2.11
C VAL A 97 -1.46 -13.41 -3.52
N ILE A 98 -2.17 -13.87 -4.56
CA ILE A 98 -1.91 -13.46 -5.95
C ILE A 98 -2.03 -11.94 -6.12
N TYR A 99 -3.06 -11.35 -5.52
CA TYR A 99 -3.28 -9.91 -5.56
C TYR A 99 -2.17 -9.19 -4.80
N PHE A 100 -1.75 -9.71 -3.64
CA PHE A 100 -0.66 -9.13 -2.87
C PHE A 100 0.67 -9.16 -3.65
N ASP A 101 0.99 -10.26 -4.34
CA ASP A 101 2.18 -10.34 -5.19
C ASP A 101 2.13 -9.33 -6.35
N ARG A 102 0.98 -9.16 -7.02
CA ARG A 102 0.80 -8.12 -8.04
C ARG A 102 0.99 -6.71 -7.48
N PHE A 103 0.49 -6.46 -6.28
CA PHE A 103 0.72 -5.18 -5.60
C PHE A 103 2.22 -4.93 -5.38
N LYS A 104 2.98 -5.94 -4.94
CA LYS A 104 4.44 -5.83 -4.80
C LYS A 104 5.13 -5.53 -6.12
N GLU A 105 4.74 -6.19 -7.20
CA GLU A 105 5.26 -5.92 -8.56
C GLU A 105 5.04 -4.45 -8.97
N LYS A 106 3.86 -3.89 -8.68
CA LYS A 106 3.55 -2.49 -8.97
C LYS A 106 4.22 -1.51 -8.01
N LEU A 107 4.51 -1.93 -6.79
CA LEU A 107 5.17 -1.11 -5.79
C LEU A 107 6.68 -1.00 -6.02
N TYR A 108 7.32 -2.03 -6.58
CA TYR A 108 8.76 -2.05 -6.83
C TYR A 108 9.32 -0.79 -7.51
N PRO A 109 8.77 -0.27 -8.62
CA PRO A 109 9.27 0.96 -9.24
C PRO A 109 9.09 2.19 -8.34
N VAL A 110 8.08 2.22 -7.46
CA VAL A 110 7.84 3.32 -6.51
C VAL A 110 8.98 3.45 -5.50
N LEU A 111 9.57 2.32 -5.09
CA LEU A 111 10.65 2.30 -4.09
C LEU A 111 11.88 3.12 -4.53
N GLY A 112 12.17 3.18 -5.82
CA GLY A 112 13.26 4.00 -6.37
C GLY A 112 13.01 5.51 -6.21
N TYR A 113 11.75 5.95 -6.33
CA TYR A 113 11.38 7.37 -6.17
C TYR A 113 11.42 7.82 -4.71
N VAL A 114 11.05 6.93 -3.80
CA VAL A 114 11.06 7.21 -2.36
C VAL A 114 12.35 6.77 -1.65
N ASP A 115 13.34 6.24 -2.40
CA ASP A 115 14.64 5.80 -1.90
C ASP A 115 14.49 4.89 -0.68
N SER A 116 13.73 3.84 -0.89
CA SER A 116 13.43 2.80 0.09
C SER A 116 14.02 1.48 -0.40
N ASN A 117 14.60 0.72 0.53
CA ASN A 117 15.18 -0.61 0.27
C ASN A 117 14.34 -1.71 0.92
N ILE A 118 13.00 -1.59 0.88
CA ILE A 118 12.13 -2.69 1.32
C ILE A 118 12.39 -3.90 0.42
N ASP A 119 12.57 -5.05 1.05
CA ASP A 119 12.60 -6.35 0.38
C ASP A 119 11.14 -6.81 0.13
N LEU A 120 10.74 -6.89 -1.14
CA LEU A 120 9.36 -7.20 -1.58
C LEU A 120 9.20 -8.69 -1.92
#